data_AF-A0A7U9H440-F1
#
_entry.id   AF-A0A7U9H440-F1
#
_cell.length_a   1.000
_cell.length_b   1.000
_cell.length_c   1.000
_cell.angle_alpha   90.00
_cell.angle_beta   90.00
_cell.angle_gamma   90.00
#
_symmetry.space_group_name_H-M   'P 1'
#
loop_
_entity.id
_entity.type
_entity.pdbx_description
1 polymer ?
#
loop_
_entity_poly.entity_id
_entity_poly.type
_entity_poly.pdbx_seq_one_letter_code
_entity_poly.pdbx_strand_id
1 'polypeptide(L)'
;MAKAERGSPGTILKKLENVLKRPSNPSAKLRDLPDCYKIKFRTLGYRLVYQVNDKALLVLVIAIGKRENSAVYDEADKRLDE
;
A
#
# COMPACT_ATOMS: atom_id res chain seq x y z
N MET A 1 21.96 6.27 -22.76
CA MET A 1 22.13 5.38 -21.59
C MET A 1 20.83 5.36 -20.81
N ALA A 2 20.04 4.28 -20.90
CA ALA A 2 18.78 4.14 -20.18
C ALA A 2 19.08 3.94 -18.68
N LYS A 3 18.53 4.81 -17.82
CA LYS A 3 18.58 4.62 -16.36
C LYS A 3 17.71 3.42 -16.01
N ALA A 4 18.31 2.35 -15.50
CA ALA A 4 17.57 1.26 -14.89
C ALA A 4 16.73 1.80 -13.71
N GLU A 5 15.42 1.54 -13.71
CA GLU A 5 14.52 1.89 -12.62
C GLU A 5 14.94 1.14 -11.34
N ARG A 6 15.37 1.90 -10.33
CA ARG A 6 16.04 1.38 -9.12
C ARG A 6 15.06 0.82 -8.07
N GLY A 7 14.28 -0.19 -8.42
CA GLY A 7 13.86 -1.13 -7.39
C GLY A 7 13.38 -2.45 -7.95
N SER A 8 13.95 -3.51 -7.39
CA SER A 8 13.63 -4.86 -7.82
C SER A 8 12.20 -5.21 -7.40
N PRO A 9 11.40 -5.84 -8.29
CA PRO A 9 10.06 -6.34 -7.98
C PRO A 9 10.01 -7.21 -6.71
N GLY A 10 11.10 -7.94 -6.41
CA GLY A 10 11.22 -8.76 -5.20
C GLY A 10 11.09 -7.97 -3.88
N THR A 11 11.31 -6.66 -3.90
CA THR A 11 11.12 -5.81 -2.71
C THR A 11 9.65 -5.58 -2.38
N ILE A 12 8.76 -5.60 -3.38
CA ILE A 12 7.31 -5.40 -3.20
C ILE A 12 6.68 -6.66 -2.62
N LEU A 13 6.93 -7.81 -3.26
CA LEU A 13 6.41 -9.12 -2.84
C LEU A 13 6.79 -9.44 -1.39
N LYS A 14 8.07 -9.28 -1.02
CA LYS A 14 8.54 -9.48 0.36
C LYS A 14 7.80 -8.63 1.39
N LYS A 15 7.42 -7.40 1.04
CA LYS A 15 6.66 -6.56 1.99
C LYS A 15 5.22 -7.03 2.12
N LEU A 16 4.59 -7.47 1.04
CA LEU A 16 3.23 -8.02 1.08
C LEU A 16 3.18 -9.33 1.86
N GLU A 17 4.15 -10.23 1.68
CA GLU A 17 4.28 -11.45 2.51
C GLU A 17 4.36 -11.13 4.01
N ASN A 18 5.06 -10.06 4.38
CA ASN A 18 5.13 -9.62 5.78
C ASN A 18 3.80 -9.02 6.26
N VAL A 19 3.01 -8.38 5.38
CA VAL A 19 1.66 -7.92 5.71
C VAL A 19 0.75 -9.10 6.02
N LEU A 20 0.84 -10.21 5.27
CA LEU A 20 0.02 -11.41 5.54
C LEU A 20 0.26 -11.99 6.95
N LYS A 21 1.46 -11.81 7.52
CA LYS A 21 1.78 -12.27 8.89
C LYS A 21 1.20 -11.37 9.98
N ARG A 22 1.08 -10.07 9.71
CA ARG A 22 0.54 -9.07 10.66
C ARG A 22 -0.14 -7.94 9.88
N PRO A 23 -1.38 -8.14 9.43
CA PRO A 23 -2.05 -7.21 8.51
C PRO A 23 -2.43 -5.89 9.19
N SER A 24 -2.84 -5.94 10.47
CA SER A 24 -3.26 -4.76 11.22
C SER A 24 -2.09 -4.14 12.00
N ASN A 25 -1.28 -3.31 11.34
CA ASN A 25 -0.18 -2.56 11.96
C ASN A 25 -0.63 -1.13 12.34
N PRO A 26 -0.79 -0.80 13.64
CA PRO A 26 -1.29 0.52 14.06
C PRO A 26 -0.47 1.70 13.54
N SER A 27 0.86 1.54 13.44
CA SER A 27 1.76 2.59 12.95
C SER A 27 1.57 2.91 11.45
N ALA A 28 0.96 1.99 10.71
CA ALA A 28 0.71 2.10 9.28
C ALA A 28 -0.73 2.55 8.96
N LYS A 29 -1.62 2.57 9.96
CA LYS A 29 -3.04 2.87 9.78
C LYS A 29 -3.22 4.27 9.17
N LEU A 30 -4.15 4.38 8.23
CA LEU A 30 -4.60 5.64 7.66
C LEU A 30 -5.66 6.25 8.59
N ARG A 31 -5.66 7.57 8.73
CA ARG A 31 -6.59 8.27 9.62
C ARG A 31 -7.97 8.39 8.98
N ASP A 32 -7.97 8.76 7.70
CA ASP A 32 -9.18 9.13 6.97
C ASP A 32 -9.80 7.92 6.24
N LEU A 33 -9.08 6.79 6.18
CA LEU A 33 -9.55 5.55 5.57
C LEU A 33 -9.61 4.42 6.62
N PRO A 34 -10.83 3.99 7.03
CA PRO A 34 -10.99 2.94 8.02
C PRO A 34 -10.42 1.61 7.51
N ASP A 35 -9.81 0.87 8.42
CA ASP A 35 -9.19 -0.45 8.17
C ASP A 35 -8.16 -0.48 7.02
N CYS A 36 -7.69 0.71 6.61
CA CYS A 36 -6.69 0.87 5.59
C CYS A 36 -5.33 1.22 6.19
N TYR A 37 -4.29 0.70 5.55
CA TYR A 37 -2.91 0.79 6.00
C TYR A 37 -1.99 1.08 4.82
N LYS A 38 -0.83 1.69 5.10
CA LYS A 38 0.14 2.06 4.06
C LYS A 38 1.45 1.31 4.15
N ILE A 39 1.98 0.90 3.01
CA ILE A 39 3.37 0.48 2.83
C ILE A 39 4.14 1.59 2.13
N LYS A 40 5.32 1.94 2.66
CA LYS A 40 6.23 2.90 2.03
C LYS A 40 7.37 2.15 1.32
N PHE A 41 7.47 2.29 0.00
CA PHE A 41 8.61 1.81 -0.79
C PHE A 41 9.58 2.95 -1.02
N ARG A 42 10.43 3.24 -0.02
CA ARG A 42 11.30 4.43 0.00
C ARG A 42 12.26 4.50 -1.19
N THR A 43 12.89 3.38 -1.53
CA THR A 43 13.87 3.29 -2.63
C THR A 43 13.23 3.50 -3.99
N LEU A 44 12.01 2.99 -4.16
CA LEU A 44 11.21 3.13 -5.38
C LEU A 44 10.52 4.49 -5.49
N GLY A 45 10.28 5.17 -4.37
CA GLY A 45 9.45 6.38 -4.37
C GLY A 45 7.95 6.10 -4.48
N TYR A 46 7.49 4.93 -4.03
CA TYR A 46 6.08 4.51 -4.10
C TYR A 46 5.42 4.40 -2.72
N ARG A 47 4.09 4.40 -2.71
CA ARG A 47 3.22 3.97 -1.62
C ARG A 47 2.23 2.93 -2.14
N LEU A 48 1.86 2.02 -1.27
CA LEU A 48 0.76 1.08 -1.48
C LEU A 48 -0.21 1.23 -0.32
N VAL A 49 -1.50 1.26 -0.64
CA VAL A 49 -2.61 1.27 0.32
C VAL A 49 -3.31 -0.08 0.22
N TYR A 50 -3.51 -0.71 1.37
CA TYR A 50 -4.28 -1.95 1.47
C TYR A 50 -5.30 -1.84 2.58
N GLN A 51 -6.42 -2.54 2.41
CA GLN A 51 -7.47 -2.70 3.39
C GLN A 51 -7.38 -4.10 4.03
N VAL A 52 -7.69 -4.19 5.32
CA VAL A 52 -7.85 -5.45 6.03
C VAL A 52 -9.33 -5.66 6.31
N ASN A 53 -9.88 -6.78 5.83
CA ASN A 53 -11.24 -7.19 6.16
C ASN A 53 -11.19 -8.41 7.08
N ASP A 54 -11.32 -8.17 8.38
CA ASP A 54 -11.26 -9.22 9.41
C ASP A 54 -12.43 -10.23 9.29
N LYS A 55 -13.57 -9.83 8.71
CA LYS A 55 -14.73 -10.72 8.54
C LYS A 55 -14.51 -11.74 7.43
N ALA A 56 -13.86 -11.30 6.34
CA ALA A 56 -13.57 -12.14 5.18
C ALA A 56 -12.16 -12.76 5.20
N LEU A 57 -11.36 -12.48 6.25
CA LEU A 57 -9.95 -12.86 6.34
C LEU A 57 -9.13 -12.45 5.11
N LEU A 58 -9.42 -11.26 4.58
CA LEU A 58 -8.88 -10.76 3.32
C LEU A 58 -7.98 -9.54 3.54
N VAL A 59 -6.86 -9.50 2.81
CA VAL A 59 -6.06 -8.28 2.61
C VAL A 59 -6.22 -7.85 1.16
N LEU A 60 -6.85 -6.70 0.93
CA LEU A 60 -7.11 -6.18 -0.40
C LEU A 60 -6.17 -5.01 -0.69
N VAL A 61 -5.42 -5.08 -1.79
CA VAL A 61 -4.63 -3.94 -2.26
C VAL A 61 -5.55 -2.99 -3.02
N ILE A 62 -5.72 -1.77 -2.49
CA ILE A 62 -6.63 -0.77 -3.03
C ILE A 62 -5.92 0.11 -4.07
N ALA A 63 -4.70 0.55 -3.76
CA ALA A 63 -3.97 1.47 -4.64
C ALA A 63 -2.45 1.30 -4.51
N ILE A 64 -1.75 1.49 -5.64
CA ILE A 64 -0.30 1.55 -5.71
C ILE A 64 0.08 2.74 -6.58
N GLY A 65 0.92 3.64 -6.08
CA GLY A 65 1.41 4.74 -6.91
C GLY A 65 2.60 5.48 -6.33
N LYS A 66 3.10 6.44 -7.11
CA LYS A 66 4.26 7.27 -6.76
C LYS A 66 3.95 8.19 -5.58
N ARG A 67 5.01 8.66 -4.91
CA ARG A 67 4.91 9.60 -3.78
C ARG A 67 4.69 11.03 -4.27
N GLU A 68 3.57 11.29 -4.92
CA GLU A 68 3.24 12.59 -5.49
C GLU A 68 1.97 13.13 -4.83
N ASN A 69 2.07 14.28 -4.16
CA ASN A 69 0.96 15.09 -3.62
C ASN A 69 -0.25 14.31 -3.05
N SER A 70 -0.01 13.24 -2.28
CA SER A 70 -1.07 12.39 -1.70
C SER A 70 -1.95 11.61 -2.71
N ALA A 71 -1.66 11.65 -4.01
CA ALA A 71 -2.50 11.08 -5.07
C ALA A 71 -2.92 9.60 -4.84
N VAL A 72 -2.05 8.79 -4.25
CA VAL A 72 -2.34 7.37 -3.95
C VAL A 72 -3.45 7.21 -2.90
N TYR A 73 -3.58 8.15 -1.97
CA TYR A 73 -4.64 8.11 -0.98
C TYR A 73 -5.96 8.55 -1.60
N ASP A 74 -5.96 9.60 -2.43
CA ASP A 74 -7.15 10.07 -3.15
C ASP A 74 -7.68 9.00 -4.11
N GLU A 75 -6.77 8.27 -4.76
CA GLU A 75 -7.12 7.13 -5.62
C GLU A 75 -7.66 5.94 -4.81
N ALA A 76 -7.15 5.71 -3.60
CA ALA A 76 -7.65 4.67 -2.73
C ALA A 76 -9.06 4.98 -2.20
N ASP A 77 -9.29 6.24 -1.82
CA ASP A 77 -10.59 6.76 -1.38
C ASP A 77 -11.66 6.54 -2.46
N LYS A 78 -11.38 6.98 -3.69
CA LYS A 78 -12.27 6.77 -4.84
C LYS A 78 -12.64 5.31 -5.10
N ARG A 79 -11.68 4.39 -4.97
CA ARG A 79 -11.91 2.95 -5.18
C ARG A 79 -12.67 2.26 -4.05
N LEU A 80 -12.74 2.89 -2.88
CA LEU A 80 -13.51 2.40 -1.74
C LEU A 80 -14.95 2.93 -1.75
N ASP A 81 -15.18 4.05 -2.43
CA ASP A 81 -16.50 4.65 -2.64
C ASP A 81 -17.27 4.04 -3.84
N GLU A 82 -16.64 3.20 -4.66
CA GLU A 82 -17.25 2.41 -5.74
C GLU A 82 -17.96 1.15 -5.21
#